data_AF-A0A7W0R7P5-F1
#
_entry.id   AF-A0A7W0R7P5-F1
#
_cell.length_a   1.000
_cell.length_b   1.000
_cell.length_c   1.000
_cell.angle_alpha   90.00
_cell.angle_beta   90.00
_cell.angle_gamma   90.00
#
_symmetry.space_group_name_H-M   'P 1'
#
loop_
_entity.id
_entity.type
_entity.pdbx_description
1 polymer ?
#
loop_
_entity_poly.entity_id
_entity_poly.type
_entity_poly.pdbx_seq_one_letter_code
_entity_poly.pdbx_strand_id
1 'polypeptide(L)'
;MKLTRFGARGAICAFVLALLAYSTPVAAQSGQVKGTVVDGQSKPVEGAAIAIESTETKRKFETKTNKRGEFIQIGLPPGNYDITATKDKLTQTFGVKTGFDTKEVNFVLKAGGAGGAMSADEAKKAAARMELVKTTFAEGATLTNEGKYDEALVKFNAVLAEVPKCFDCYNNIGTIYIRKQDWAKAEEAFKKSLEMNAESGEAYNGLATAYNAQKKFKEAQQMSAEATKRMVAGAAGGGNADALYNASVISWNSNDFAKSNELLTEAIKINPNHAEAHFMLGRVLINLGKLGEAVSEFETYLKLAPSGPNAKEAQTNFDALKAYRK
;
A
#
# COMPACT_ATOMS: atom_id res chain seq x y z
N MET A 1 -82.60 -8.20 21.97
CA MET A 1 -83.23 -9.15 22.91
C MET A 1 -82.63 -10.54 22.67
N LYS A 2 -82.30 -11.25 23.76
CA LYS A 2 -81.72 -12.60 23.88
C LYS A 2 -80.19 -12.73 23.89
N LEU A 3 -79.68 -12.80 25.11
CA LEU A 3 -78.52 -13.58 25.52
C LEU A 3 -78.70 -15.07 25.16
N THR A 4 -77.60 -15.78 24.94
CA THR A 4 -77.40 -17.14 25.48
C THR A 4 -75.90 -17.44 25.61
N ARG A 5 -75.55 -18.05 26.76
CA ARG A 5 -74.21 -18.45 27.21
C ARG A 5 -73.93 -19.92 26.83
N PHE A 6 -72.70 -20.35 27.15
CA PHE A 6 -72.04 -21.66 27.08
C PHE A 6 -71.16 -21.80 25.83
N GLY A 7 -69.85 -22.03 25.89
CA GLY A 7 -68.95 -22.38 26.99
C GLY A 7 -68.00 -23.45 26.47
N ALA A 8 -66.68 -23.23 26.49
CA ALA A 8 -65.68 -24.29 26.55
C ALA A 8 -64.28 -23.68 26.67
N ARG A 9 -63.51 -24.27 27.57
CA ARG A 9 -62.17 -23.91 28.00
C ARG A 9 -61.16 -24.24 26.91
N GLY A 10 -60.40 -23.25 26.46
CA GLY A 10 -59.17 -23.43 25.70
C GLY A 10 -58.04 -22.71 26.42
N ALA A 11 -57.18 -23.47 27.10
CA ALA A 11 -56.01 -22.96 27.78
C ALA A 11 -55.01 -22.40 26.76
N ILE A 12 -54.90 -21.07 26.67
CA ILE A 12 -53.83 -20.41 25.94
C ILE A 12 -52.61 -20.40 26.87
N CYS A 13 -51.73 -21.39 26.70
CA CYS A 13 -50.37 -21.35 27.23
C CYS A 13 -49.63 -20.19 26.55
N ALA A 14 -49.57 -19.04 27.20
CA ALA A 14 -48.67 -17.96 26.83
C ALA A 14 -47.24 -18.40 27.13
N PHE A 15 -46.50 -18.81 26.09
CA PHE A 15 -45.05 -18.94 26.12
C PHE A 15 -44.43 -17.56 26.32
N VAL A 16 -44.19 -17.18 27.58
CA VAL A 16 -43.28 -16.08 27.91
C VAL A 16 -41.86 -16.62 27.71
N LEU A 17 -41.32 -16.36 26.52
CA LEU A 17 -39.89 -16.49 26.24
C LEU A 17 -39.15 -15.42 27.05
N ALA A 18 -38.85 -15.74 28.30
CA ALA A 18 -37.88 -15.01 29.09
C ALA A 18 -36.49 -15.27 28.45
N LEU A 19 -36.10 -14.39 27.54
CA LEU A 19 -34.70 -14.22 27.13
C LEU A 19 -33.91 -13.76 28.36
N LEU A 20 -33.51 -14.73 29.18
CA LEU A 20 -32.38 -14.56 30.09
C LEU A 20 -31.17 -14.40 29.20
N ALA A 21 -30.87 -13.15 28.84
CA ALA A 21 -29.53 -12.77 28.44
C ALA A 21 -28.64 -13.07 29.64
N TYR A 22 -28.11 -14.30 29.68
CA TYR A 22 -26.85 -14.55 30.35
C TYR A 22 -25.85 -13.68 29.61
N SER A 23 -25.66 -12.45 30.08
CA SER A 23 -24.41 -11.75 29.87
C SER A 23 -23.39 -12.61 30.61
N THR A 24 -22.86 -13.61 29.90
CA THR A 24 -21.60 -14.23 30.30
C THR A 24 -20.67 -13.05 30.58
N PRO A 25 -20.12 -12.92 31.79
CA PRO A 25 -19.19 -11.83 32.05
C PRO A 25 -18.15 -11.87 30.94
N VAL A 26 -17.85 -10.71 30.34
CA VAL A 26 -16.78 -10.52 29.36
C VAL A 26 -15.46 -10.72 30.10
N ALA A 27 -15.23 -11.95 30.55
CA ALA A 27 -14.08 -12.43 31.25
C ALA A 27 -13.71 -13.72 30.51
N ALA A 28 -12.48 -13.75 29.99
CA ALA A 28 -11.85 -14.84 29.24
C ALA A 28 -11.99 -14.84 27.70
N GLN A 29 -11.94 -13.68 27.05
CA GLN A 29 -11.41 -13.57 25.66
C GLN A 29 -10.26 -12.58 25.60
N SER A 30 -9.29 -12.76 26.50
CA SER A 30 -8.08 -11.95 26.51
C SER A 30 -6.85 -12.85 26.55
N GLY A 31 -5.86 -12.49 25.76
CA GLY A 31 -4.55 -13.11 25.77
C GLY A 31 -3.75 -12.73 27.01
N GLN A 32 -2.67 -13.48 27.20
CA GLN A 32 -1.72 -13.28 28.28
C GLN A 32 -0.31 -13.17 27.71
N VAL A 33 0.50 -12.30 28.28
CA VAL A 33 1.95 -12.32 28.08
C VAL A 33 2.62 -12.61 29.42
N LYS A 34 3.58 -13.51 29.44
CA LYS A 34 4.47 -13.74 30.58
C LYS A 34 5.91 -13.83 30.13
N GLY A 35 6.85 -13.77 31.06
CA GLY A 35 8.23 -14.08 30.78
C GLY A 35 9.17 -13.60 31.87
N THR A 36 10.44 -13.53 31.53
CA THR A 36 11.53 -13.19 32.45
C THR A 36 12.37 -12.04 31.93
N VAL A 37 13.00 -11.30 32.84
CA VAL A 37 14.04 -10.33 32.55
C VAL A 37 15.28 -10.72 33.33
N VAL A 38 16.37 -10.97 32.61
CA VAL A 38 17.68 -11.27 33.19
C VAL A 38 18.73 -10.26 32.71
N ASP A 39 19.83 -10.13 33.44
CA ASP A 39 20.98 -9.32 33.04
C ASP A 39 21.92 -10.08 32.07
N GLY A 40 23.04 -9.46 31.68
CA GLY A 40 24.05 -10.08 30.82
C GLY A 40 24.75 -11.30 31.43
N GLN A 41 24.59 -11.57 32.72
CA GLN A 41 25.10 -12.75 33.44
C GLN A 41 23.98 -13.78 33.71
N SER A 42 22.82 -13.63 33.08
CA SER A 42 21.62 -14.45 33.30
C SER A 42 21.07 -14.38 34.73
N LYS A 43 21.38 -13.33 35.49
CA LYS A 43 20.79 -13.11 36.82
C LYS A 43 19.44 -12.42 36.70
N PRO A 44 18.44 -12.80 37.50
CA PRO A 44 17.15 -12.13 37.52
C PRO A 44 17.22 -10.63 37.79
N VAL A 45 16.49 -9.84 37.00
CA VAL A 45 16.35 -8.40 37.21
C VAL A 45 15.04 -8.12 37.93
N GLU A 46 15.10 -7.83 39.23
CA GLU A 46 13.93 -7.45 40.03
C GLU A 46 13.47 -6.02 39.70
N GLY A 47 12.16 -5.81 39.60
CA GLY A 47 11.56 -4.49 39.43
C GLY A 47 11.94 -3.80 38.13
N ALA A 48 12.21 -4.55 37.06
CA ALA A 48 12.23 -4.03 35.70
C ALA A 48 10.80 -3.63 35.32
N ALA A 49 10.63 -2.43 34.76
CA ALA A 49 9.37 -1.96 34.24
C ALA A 49 9.06 -2.67 32.91
N ILE A 50 7.87 -3.21 32.78
CA ILE A 50 7.36 -3.84 31.56
C ILE A 50 6.22 -2.98 31.04
N ALA A 51 6.40 -2.38 29.86
CA ALA A 51 5.36 -1.64 29.15
C ALA A 51 4.91 -2.44 27.93
N ILE A 52 3.60 -2.62 27.77
CA ILE A 52 2.97 -3.33 26.64
C ILE A 52 2.06 -2.33 25.94
N GLU A 53 2.42 -1.93 24.72
CA GLU A 53 1.70 -0.92 23.94
C GLU A 53 1.13 -1.52 22.66
N SER A 54 -0.18 -1.38 22.45
CA SER A 54 -0.81 -1.80 21.20
C SER A 54 -0.32 -0.93 20.05
N THR A 55 0.22 -1.54 18.99
CA THR A 55 0.73 -0.79 17.84
C THR A 55 -0.40 -0.12 17.06
N GLU A 56 -1.61 -0.70 17.12
CA GLU A 56 -2.83 -0.30 16.43
C GLU A 56 -3.62 0.76 17.22
N THR A 57 -3.91 0.50 18.51
CA THR A 57 -4.80 1.35 19.31
C THR A 57 -4.07 2.32 20.23
N LYS A 58 -2.75 2.19 20.36
CA LYS A 58 -1.89 2.92 21.33
C LYS A 58 -2.27 2.72 22.80
N ARG A 59 -3.13 1.73 23.10
CA ARG A 59 -3.46 1.35 24.49
C ARG A 59 -2.23 0.77 25.19
N LYS A 60 -2.00 1.20 26.43
CA LYS A 60 -0.83 0.81 27.24
C LYS A 60 -1.24 -0.04 28.44
N PHE A 61 -0.41 -1.02 28.77
CA PHE A 61 -0.46 -1.83 29.98
C PHE A 61 0.92 -1.84 30.61
N GLU A 62 0.99 -1.82 31.95
CA GLU A 62 2.25 -1.77 32.67
C GLU A 62 2.27 -2.81 33.79
N THR A 63 3.42 -3.48 33.94
CA THR A 63 3.71 -4.38 35.05
C THR A 63 5.19 -4.29 35.43
N LYS A 64 5.61 -5.02 36.45
CA LYS A 64 7.01 -5.09 36.87
C LYS A 64 7.44 -6.52 37.17
N THR A 65 8.72 -6.80 37.01
CA THR A 65 9.26 -8.10 37.38
C THR A 65 9.35 -8.29 38.89
N ASN A 66 9.11 -9.52 39.36
CA ASN A 66 9.29 -9.93 40.75
C ASN A 66 10.77 -10.21 41.09
N LYS A 67 11.06 -10.69 42.31
CA LYS A 67 12.41 -11.09 42.78
C LYS A 67 13.11 -12.15 41.92
N ARG A 68 12.35 -12.93 41.16
CA ARG A 68 12.84 -13.95 40.22
C ARG A 68 12.96 -13.42 38.79
N GLY A 69 12.75 -12.11 38.58
CA GLY A 69 12.80 -11.49 37.26
C GLY A 69 11.58 -11.80 36.41
N GLU A 70 10.54 -12.44 36.96
CA GLU A 70 9.36 -12.88 36.21
C GLU A 70 8.30 -11.79 36.17
N PHE A 71 7.58 -11.68 35.05
CA PHE A 71 6.41 -10.82 34.91
C PHE A 71 5.26 -11.57 34.24
N ILE A 72 4.05 -11.06 34.44
CA ILE A 72 2.82 -11.53 33.81
C ILE A 72 1.87 -10.36 33.59
N GLN A 73 1.29 -10.27 32.39
CA GLN A 73 0.19 -9.39 32.04
C GLN A 73 -0.95 -10.23 31.48
N ILE A 74 -2.09 -10.19 32.15
CA ILE A 74 -3.34 -10.85 31.74
C ILE A 74 -4.27 -9.76 31.20
N GLY A 75 -5.19 -10.10 30.31
CA GLY A 75 -6.21 -9.15 29.88
C GLY A 75 -5.90 -8.40 28.59
N LEU A 76 -4.97 -8.89 27.77
CA LEU A 76 -4.61 -8.26 26.51
C LEU A 76 -5.63 -8.64 25.41
N PRO A 77 -6.32 -7.69 24.78
CA PRO A 77 -7.09 -7.97 23.58
C PRO A 77 -6.20 -8.57 22.48
N PRO A 78 -6.71 -9.42 21.58
CA PRO A 78 -5.96 -9.87 20.41
C PRO A 78 -5.48 -8.69 19.57
N GLY A 79 -4.24 -8.74 19.10
CA GLY A 79 -3.65 -7.67 18.30
C GLY A 79 -2.12 -7.70 18.32
N ASN A 80 -1.50 -6.68 17.70
CA ASN A 80 -0.06 -6.51 17.72
C ASN A 80 0.38 -5.54 18.83
N TYR A 81 1.42 -5.91 19.56
CA TYR A 81 1.93 -5.16 20.70
C TYR A 81 3.45 -5.04 20.64
N ASP A 82 3.95 -3.87 21.03
CA ASP A 82 5.35 -3.68 21.41
C ASP A 82 5.48 -3.91 22.92
N ILE A 83 6.30 -4.89 23.32
CA ILE A 83 6.53 -5.25 24.72
C ILE A 83 7.95 -4.86 25.09
N THR A 84 8.06 -3.89 25.98
CA THR A 84 9.31 -3.22 26.35
C THR A 84 9.65 -3.48 27.80
N ALA A 85 10.80 -4.12 28.05
CA ALA A 85 11.38 -4.23 29.39
C ALA A 85 12.42 -3.14 29.61
N THR A 86 12.36 -2.43 30.74
CA THR A 86 13.29 -1.35 31.09
C THR A 86 13.76 -1.47 32.53
N LYS A 87 15.08 -1.39 32.73
CA LYS A 87 15.70 -1.23 34.05
C LYS A 87 16.88 -0.27 33.91
N ASP A 88 16.93 0.73 34.80
CA ASP A 88 17.93 1.79 34.76
C ASP A 88 17.97 2.47 33.36
N LYS A 89 19.08 2.33 32.63
CA LYS A 89 19.25 2.90 31.26
C LYS A 89 19.14 1.86 30.14
N LEU A 90 18.84 0.60 30.46
CA LEU A 90 18.75 -0.50 29.51
C LEU A 90 17.30 -0.77 29.14
N THR A 91 16.98 -0.83 27.84
CA THR A 91 15.63 -1.13 27.36
C THR A 91 15.62 -2.13 26.20
N GLN A 92 14.76 -3.14 26.22
CA GLN A 92 14.61 -4.10 25.13
C GLN A 92 13.14 -4.23 24.76
N THR A 93 12.85 -4.18 23.46
CA THR A 93 11.49 -4.26 22.93
C THR A 93 11.35 -5.44 21.98
N PHE A 94 10.25 -6.19 22.11
CA PHE A 94 9.84 -7.21 21.15
C PHE A 94 8.44 -6.91 20.61
N GLY A 95 8.25 -7.06 19.30
CA GLY A 95 6.94 -7.08 18.68
C GLY A 95 6.29 -8.45 18.86
N VAL A 96 5.08 -8.49 19.43
CA VAL A 96 4.37 -9.73 19.76
C VAL A 96 2.93 -9.62 19.30
N LYS A 97 2.50 -10.61 18.51
CA LYS A 97 1.09 -10.79 18.15
C LYS A 97 0.40 -11.66 19.21
N THR A 98 -0.56 -11.10 19.91
CA THR A 98 -1.36 -11.82 20.92
C THR A 98 -2.68 -12.29 20.33
N GLY A 99 -3.10 -13.50 20.71
CA GLY A 99 -4.44 -14.02 20.48
C GLY A 99 -5.17 -14.23 21.80
N PHE A 100 -5.92 -15.34 21.91
CA PHE A 100 -6.51 -15.80 23.17
C PHE A 100 -5.60 -16.78 23.94
N ASP A 101 -4.32 -16.80 23.58
CA ASP A 101 -3.30 -17.70 24.10
C ASP A 101 -2.29 -16.96 25.01
N THR A 102 -1.43 -17.73 25.66
CA THR A 102 -0.30 -17.19 26.43
C THR A 102 0.92 -17.08 25.54
N LYS A 103 1.50 -15.88 25.45
CA LYS A 103 2.80 -15.63 24.81
C LYS A 103 3.90 -15.52 25.86
N GLU A 104 5.05 -16.11 25.56
CA GLU A 104 6.23 -16.02 26.41
C GLU A 104 7.28 -15.10 25.78
N VAL A 105 7.78 -14.13 26.55
CA VAL A 105 8.72 -13.11 26.08
C VAL A 105 9.82 -12.92 27.12
N ASN A 106 11.02 -13.36 26.79
CA ASN A 106 12.16 -13.34 27.69
C ASN A 106 13.18 -12.27 27.25
N PHE A 107 13.57 -11.43 28.19
CA PHE A 107 14.44 -10.28 27.98
C PHE A 107 15.83 -10.52 28.59
N VAL A 108 16.85 -10.00 27.92
CA VAL A 108 18.22 -9.92 28.43
C VAL A 108 18.67 -8.46 28.37
N LEU A 109 18.64 -7.78 29.53
CA LEU A 109 19.11 -6.41 29.68
C LEU A 109 20.64 -6.41 29.85
N LYS A 110 21.35 -6.25 28.73
CA LYS A 110 22.80 -6.09 28.71
C LYS A 110 23.20 -4.97 27.75
N ALA A 111 24.28 -4.26 28.06
CA ALA A 111 24.84 -3.27 27.15
C ALA A 111 25.48 -3.95 25.92
N GLY A 112 25.24 -3.43 24.72
CA GLY A 112 26.03 -3.71 23.50
C GLY A 112 25.81 -5.06 22.79
N GLY A 113 24.66 -5.71 22.92
CA GLY A 113 24.38 -7.00 22.26
C GLY A 113 23.53 -6.91 20.99
N ALA A 114 23.87 -7.67 19.95
CA ALA A 114 22.97 -7.95 18.82
C ALA A 114 21.75 -8.73 19.35
N GLY A 115 20.56 -8.14 19.22
CA GLY A 115 19.32 -8.62 19.83
C GLY A 115 19.13 -8.25 21.31
N GLY A 116 20.06 -7.49 21.91
CA GLY A 116 20.00 -7.03 23.30
C GLY A 116 19.32 -5.67 23.45
N ALA A 117 18.97 -5.35 24.70
CA ALA A 117 18.47 -4.04 25.09
C ALA A 117 19.32 -2.89 24.51
N MET A 118 18.76 -2.05 23.65
CA MET A 118 19.40 -0.78 23.30
C MET A 118 19.35 0.10 24.56
N SER A 119 20.38 0.92 24.81
CA SER A 119 20.18 2.01 25.75
C SER A 119 19.10 2.96 25.22
N ALA A 120 18.41 3.68 26.11
CA ALA A 120 17.42 4.68 25.70
C ALA A 120 18.02 5.71 24.70
N ASP A 121 19.31 6.03 24.85
CA ASP A 121 20.03 6.93 23.96
C ASP A 121 20.30 6.30 22.58
N GLU A 122 20.63 5.01 22.50
CA GLU A 122 20.80 4.30 21.24
C GLU A 122 19.48 4.10 20.51
N ALA A 123 18.41 3.75 21.23
CA ALA A 123 17.06 3.66 20.67
C ALA A 123 16.59 5.01 20.11
N LYS A 124 16.83 6.10 20.85
CA LYS A 124 16.52 7.46 20.37
C LYS A 124 17.34 7.84 19.14
N LYS A 125 18.63 7.49 19.10
CA LYS A 125 19.49 7.71 17.92
C LYS A 125 19.03 6.89 16.72
N ALA A 126 18.65 5.63 16.91
CA ALA A 126 18.13 4.78 15.85
C ALA A 126 16.79 5.30 15.31
N ALA A 127 15.88 5.73 16.19
CA ALA A 127 14.63 6.36 15.80
C ALA A 127 14.87 7.66 15.02
N ALA A 128 15.76 8.53 15.49
CA ALA A 128 16.13 9.75 14.80
C ALA A 128 16.77 9.48 13.42
N ARG A 129 17.59 8.44 13.30
CA ARG A 129 18.17 7.99 12.03
C ARG A 129 17.10 7.51 11.05
N MET A 130 16.14 6.72 11.51
CA MET A 130 15.02 6.27 10.67
C MET A 130 14.07 7.40 10.27
N GLU A 131 13.84 8.36 11.17
CA GLU A 131 13.06 9.55 10.85
C GLU A 131 13.75 10.43 9.82
N LEU A 132 15.08 10.59 9.94
CA LEU A 132 15.89 11.28 8.95
C LEU A 132 15.82 10.57 7.59
N VAL A 133 15.88 9.23 7.55
CA VAL A 133 15.74 8.46 6.31
C VAL A 133 14.38 8.72 5.65
N LYS A 134 13.28 8.65 6.42
CA LYS A 134 11.92 8.92 5.89
C LYS A 134 11.80 10.34 5.35
N THR A 135 12.29 11.31 6.12
CA THR A 135 12.26 12.73 5.72
C THR A 135 13.08 12.96 4.46
N THR A 136 14.29 12.38 4.38
CA THR A 136 15.17 12.48 3.21
C THR A 136 14.52 11.85 1.97
N PHE A 137 13.83 10.71 2.12
CA PHE A 137 13.07 10.10 1.04
C PHE A 137 11.94 11.01 0.53
N ALA A 138 11.15 11.58 1.45
CA ALA A 138 10.04 12.48 1.12
C ALA A 138 10.53 13.78 0.44
N GLU A 139 11.68 14.31 0.86
CA GLU A 139 12.35 15.42 0.18
C GLU A 139 12.75 15.05 -1.26
N GLY A 140 13.33 13.85 -1.46
CA GLY A 140 13.67 13.34 -2.80
C GLY A 140 12.45 13.25 -3.71
N ALA A 141 11.32 12.75 -3.19
CA ALA A 141 10.06 12.69 -3.94
C ALA A 141 9.53 14.10 -4.29
N THR A 142 9.58 15.03 -3.33
CA THR A 142 9.17 16.44 -3.56
C THR A 142 10.03 17.09 -4.64
N LEU A 143 11.36 16.97 -4.55
CA LEU A 143 12.30 17.51 -5.54
C LEU A 143 12.08 16.89 -6.94
N THR A 144 11.70 15.62 -7.00
CA THR A 144 11.34 14.95 -8.27
C THR A 144 10.12 15.61 -8.91
N ASN A 145 9.09 15.91 -8.12
CA ASN A 145 7.88 16.59 -8.60
C ASN A 145 8.15 18.04 -9.02
N GLU A 146 9.09 18.71 -8.36
CA GLU A 146 9.54 20.06 -8.71
C GLU A 146 10.46 20.10 -9.94
N GLY A 147 10.86 18.94 -10.49
CA GLY A 147 11.79 18.85 -11.62
C GLY A 147 13.26 19.05 -11.24
N LYS A 148 13.59 19.14 -9.95
CA LYS A 148 14.96 19.29 -9.43
C LYS A 148 15.65 17.93 -9.33
N TYR A 149 15.86 17.33 -10.49
CA TYR A 149 16.26 15.93 -10.61
C TYR A 149 17.61 15.60 -9.98
N ASP A 150 18.62 16.45 -10.14
CA ASP A 150 19.95 16.16 -9.60
C ASP A 150 19.96 16.23 -8.06
N GLU A 151 19.23 17.17 -7.48
CA GLU A 151 19.03 17.27 -6.03
C GLU A 151 18.25 16.06 -5.50
N ALA A 152 17.21 15.62 -6.21
CA ALA A 152 16.44 14.43 -5.86
C ALA A 152 17.32 13.16 -5.86
N LEU A 153 18.18 13.00 -6.87
CA LEU A 153 19.13 11.88 -6.93
C LEU A 153 20.08 11.87 -5.73
N VAL A 154 20.55 13.04 -5.27
CA VAL A 154 21.37 13.13 -4.05
C VAL A 154 20.60 12.61 -2.84
N LYS A 155 19.32 12.99 -2.68
CA LYS A 155 18.48 12.52 -1.56
C LYS A 155 18.24 11.02 -1.60
N PHE A 156 17.87 10.45 -2.75
CA PHE A 156 17.66 9.00 -2.85
C PHE A 156 18.94 8.19 -2.64
N ASN A 157 20.09 8.69 -3.11
CA ASN A 157 21.38 8.05 -2.82
C ASN A 157 21.76 8.13 -1.34
N ALA A 158 21.45 9.24 -0.65
CA ALA A 158 21.62 9.34 0.80
C ALA A 158 20.74 8.32 1.54
N VAL A 159 19.50 8.11 1.10
CA VAL A 159 18.65 7.04 1.65
C VAL A 159 19.25 5.66 1.37
N LEU A 160 19.75 5.40 0.17
CA LEU A 160 20.36 4.12 -0.19
C LEU A 160 21.64 3.81 0.62
N ALA A 161 22.39 4.83 1.06
CA ALA A 161 23.53 4.63 1.96
C ALA A 161 23.11 4.09 3.34
N GLU A 162 21.88 4.43 3.77
CA GLU A 162 21.30 4.03 5.05
C GLU A 162 20.46 2.74 4.93
N VAL A 163 19.75 2.59 3.81
CA VAL A 163 18.84 1.49 3.48
C VAL A 163 19.17 0.96 2.08
N PRO A 164 20.19 0.09 1.94
CA PRO A 164 20.68 -0.37 0.63
C PRO A 164 19.65 -1.15 -0.21
N LYS A 165 18.59 -1.67 0.41
CA LYS A 165 17.51 -2.44 -0.22
C LYS A 165 16.22 -1.64 -0.42
N CYS A 166 16.31 -0.30 -0.49
CA CYS A 166 15.16 0.55 -0.75
C CYS A 166 14.73 0.46 -2.23
N PHE A 167 13.79 -0.45 -2.56
CA PHE A 167 13.29 -0.59 -3.93
C PHE A 167 12.54 0.67 -4.41
N ASP A 168 11.79 1.33 -3.51
CA ASP A 168 11.11 2.60 -3.80
C ASP A 168 12.09 3.71 -4.22
N CYS A 169 13.30 3.72 -3.65
CA CYS A 169 14.35 4.65 -4.03
C CYS A 169 14.79 4.41 -5.47
N TYR A 170 14.98 3.14 -5.86
CA TYR A 170 15.32 2.77 -7.23
C TYR A 170 14.18 3.07 -8.22
N ASN A 171 12.91 2.90 -7.83
CA ASN A 171 11.76 3.32 -8.65
C ASN A 171 11.77 4.82 -8.93
N ASN A 172 12.02 5.63 -7.90
CA ASN A 172 12.09 7.08 -8.04
C ASN A 172 13.30 7.52 -8.88
N ILE A 173 14.48 6.92 -8.66
CA ILE A 173 15.68 7.15 -9.49
C ILE A 173 15.40 6.81 -10.95
N GLY A 174 14.75 5.66 -11.23
CA GLY A 174 14.35 5.28 -12.58
C GLY A 174 13.40 6.29 -13.21
N THR A 175 12.42 6.76 -12.46
CA THR A 175 11.47 7.81 -12.89
C THR A 175 12.17 9.13 -13.21
N ILE A 176 13.13 9.54 -12.39
CA ILE A 176 13.97 10.71 -12.66
C ILE A 176 14.69 10.55 -14.00
N TYR A 177 15.32 9.39 -14.25
CA TYR A 177 16.02 9.16 -15.51
C TYR A 177 15.10 9.07 -16.72
N ILE A 178 13.86 8.58 -16.57
CA ILE A 178 12.82 8.71 -17.60
C ILE A 178 12.57 10.19 -17.94
N ARG A 179 12.42 11.06 -16.93
CA ARG A 179 12.18 12.49 -17.14
C ARG A 179 13.39 13.20 -17.77
N LYS A 180 14.61 12.77 -17.43
CA LYS A 180 15.86 13.23 -18.06
C LYS A 180 16.12 12.62 -19.44
N GLN A 181 15.26 11.71 -19.91
CA GLN A 181 15.40 10.96 -21.16
C GLN A 181 16.68 10.10 -21.23
N ASP A 182 17.25 9.74 -20.07
CA ASP A 182 18.39 8.82 -19.97
C ASP A 182 17.85 7.40 -19.76
N TRP A 183 17.40 6.79 -20.86
CA TRP A 183 16.70 5.50 -20.84
C TRP A 183 17.57 4.36 -20.32
N ALA A 184 18.88 4.45 -20.53
CA ALA A 184 19.84 3.43 -20.07
C ALA A 184 19.93 3.42 -18.54
N LYS A 185 20.07 4.59 -17.91
CA LYS A 185 20.09 4.68 -16.44
C LYS A 185 18.72 4.41 -15.82
N ALA A 186 17.64 4.76 -16.51
CA ALA A 186 16.29 4.38 -16.09
C ALA A 186 16.14 2.85 -16.04
N GLU A 187 16.57 2.16 -17.09
CA GLU A 187 16.55 0.69 -17.17
C GLU A 187 17.37 0.05 -16.04
N GLU A 188 18.59 0.54 -15.79
CA GLU A 188 19.43 0.05 -14.69
C GLU A 188 18.74 0.20 -13.33
N ALA A 189 18.16 1.38 -13.06
CA ALA A 189 17.50 1.66 -11.79
C ALA A 189 16.26 0.78 -11.60
N PHE A 190 15.39 0.64 -12.60
CA PHE A 190 14.22 -0.24 -12.47
C PHE A 190 14.59 -1.72 -12.35
N LYS A 191 15.65 -2.18 -13.01
CA LYS A 191 16.18 -3.54 -12.80
C LYS A 191 16.67 -3.74 -11.37
N LYS A 192 17.42 -2.79 -10.80
CA LYS A 192 17.81 -2.81 -9.39
C LYS A 192 16.62 -2.82 -8.44
N SER A 193 15.54 -2.11 -8.77
CA SER A 193 14.29 -2.18 -8.00
C SER A 193 13.72 -3.60 -8.01
N LEU A 194 13.65 -4.25 -9.18
CA LEU A 194 13.15 -5.63 -9.32
C LEU A 194 14.04 -6.68 -8.67
N GLU A 195 15.35 -6.44 -8.56
CA GLU A 195 16.25 -7.30 -7.78
C GLU A 195 15.90 -7.30 -6.28
N MET A 196 15.37 -6.19 -5.77
CA MET A 196 14.94 -6.05 -4.37
C MET A 196 13.48 -6.47 -4.16
N ASN A 197 12.61 -6.17 -5.14
CA ASN A 197 11.19 -6.50 -5.11
C ASN A 197 10.69 -6.90 -6.51
N ALA A 198 10.68 -8.20 -6.79
CA ALA A 198 10.23 -8.77 -8.06
C ALA A 198 8.74 -8.55 -8.36
N GLU A 199 7.96 -8.10 -7.37
CA GLU A 199 6.52 -7.81 -7.49
C GLU A 199 6.22 -6.32 -7.72
N SER A 200 7.24 -5.47 -7.92
CA SER A 200 7.04 -4.05 -8.17
C SER A 200 6.43 -3.78 -9.55
N GLY A 201 5.10 -3.64 -9.61
CA GLY A 201 4.38 -3.27 -10.83
C GLY A 201 4.84 -1.93 -11.40
N GLU A 202 5.20 -0.97 -10.55
CA GLU A 202 5.77 0.32 -10.95
C GLU A 202 7.09 0.18 -11.70
N ALA A 203 7.98 -0.70 -11.24
CA ALA A 203 9.27 -0.93 -11.90
C ALA A 203 9.09 -1.55 -13.29
N TYR A 204 8.17 -2.51 -13.44
CA TYR A 204 7.81 -3.06 -14.76
C TYR A 204 7.22 -1.99 -15.68
N ASN A 205 6.33 -1.13 -15.18
CA ASN A 205 5.77 -0.02 -15.96
C ASN A 205 6.86 0.98 -16.38
N GLY A 206 7.82 1.25 -15.48
CA GLY A 206 8.99 2.07 -15.76
C GLY A 206 9.88 1.48 -16.86
N LEU A 207 10.18 0.18 -16.82
CA LEU A 207 10.89 -0.53 -17.87
C LEU A 207 10.14 -0.50 -19.20
N ALA A 208 8.83 -0.74 -19.16
CA ALA A 208 7.98 -0.69 -20.35
C ALA A 208 8.06 0.69 -21.02
N THR A 209 8.00 1.76 -20.22
CA THR A 209 8.16 3.15 -20.67
C THR A 209 9.55 3.39 -21.28
N ALA A 210 10.62 2.95 -20.60
CA ALA A 210 11.99 3.11 -21.08
C ALA A 210 12.22 2.37 -22.41
N TYR A 211 11.70 1.15 -22.56
CA TYR A 211 11.82 0.37 -23.79
C TYR A 211 10.98 0.95 -24.92
N ASN A 212 9.78 1.43 -24.63
CA ASN A 212 8.92 2.09 -25.62
C ASN A 212 9.58 3.37 -26.17
N ALA A 213 10.19 4.19 -25.31
CA ALA A 213 10.93 5.38 -25.73
C ALA A 213 12.14 5.03 -26.63
N GLN A 214 12.75 3.87 -26.41
CA GLN A 214 13.83 3.33 -27.25
C GLN A 214 13.33 2.59 -28.50
N LYS A 215 12.00 2.54 -28.76
CA LYS A 215 11.36 1.75 -29.83
C LYS A 215 11.61 0.24 -29.74
N LYS A 216 12.00 -0.26 -28.57
CA LYS A 216 12.12 -1.69 -28.24
C LYS A 216 10.74 -2.24 -27.90
N PHE A 217 9.85 -2.28 -28.90
CA PHE A 217 8.42 -2.49 -28.68
C PHE A 217 8.09 -3.88 -28.11
N LYS A 218 8.84 -4.92 -28.49
CA LYS A 218 8.62 -6.27 -27.98
C LYS A 218 8.91 -6.35 -26.48
N GLU A 219 10.03 -5.78 -26.05
CA GLU A 219 10.43 -5.69 -24.65
C GLU A 219 9.47 -4.79 -23.87
N ALA A 220 9.03 -3.68 -24.46
CA ALA A 220 8.04 -2.80 -23.86
C ALA A 220 6.71 -3.51 -23.60
N GLN A 221 6.21 -4.27 -24.58
CA GLN A 221 4.98 -5.06 -24.44
C GLN A 221 5.12 -6.13 -23.35
N GLN A 222 6.24 -6.85 -23.30
CA GLN A 222 6.51 -7.84 -22.27
C GLN A 222 6.48 -7.22 -20.86
N MET A 223 7.20 -6.11 -20.66
CA MET A 223 7.23 -5.46 -19.35
C MET A 223 5.88 -4.83 -18.99
N SER A 224 5.15 -4.29 -19.96
CA SER A 224 3.80 -3.76 -19.74
C SER A 224 2.83 -4.86 -19.28
N ALA A 225 2.91 -6.05 -19.86
CA ALA A 225 2.08 -7.19 -19.44
C ALA A 225 2.39 -7.63 -18.00
N GLU A 226 3.67 -7.68 -17.63
CA GLU A 226 4.09 -7.96 -16.25
C GLU A 226 3.64 -6.87 -15.27
N ALA A 227 3.63 -5.59 -15.69
CA ALA A 227 3.12 -4.48 -14.91
C ALA A 227 1.61 -4.62 -14.65
N THR A 228 0.81 -4.79 -15.71
CA THR A 228 -0.66 -4.95 -15.59
C THR A 228 -1.00 -6.13 -14.68
N LYS A 229 -0.34 -7.28 -14.86
CA LYS A 229 -0.56 -8.47 -14.03
C LYS A 229 -0.38 -8.20 -12.52
N ARG A 230 0.64 -7.41 -12.15
CA ARG A 230 0.96 -7.12 -10.73
C ARG A 230 0.13 -5.97 -10.16
N MET A 231 -0.22 -4.98 -10.97
CA MET A 231 -1.05 -3.86 -10.55
C MET A 231 -2.52 -4.27 -10.37
N VAL A 232 -3.00 -5.28 -11.11
CA VAL A 232 -4.34 -5.89 -10.93
C VAL A 232 -4.46 -6.65 -9.61
N ALA A 233 -3.36 -7.17 -9.06
CA ALA A 233 -3.39 -7.93 -7.80
C ALA A 233 -3.45 -7.05 -6.53
N GLY A 234 -3.29 -5.72 -6.65
CA GLY A 234 -3.02 -4.85 -5.50
C GLY A 234 -3.97 -3.66 -5.26
N ALA A 235 -4.83 -3.27 -6.19
CA ALA A 235 -5.57 -2.00 -6.07
C ALA A 235 -7.09 -2.14 -6.17
N ALA A 236 -7.77 -1.95 -5.03
CA ALA A 236 -9.15 -1.50 -5.02
C ALA A 236 -9.18 0.00 -5.37
N GLY A 237 -9.48 0.33 -6.63
CA GLY A 237 -9.82 1.68 -7.10
C GLY A 237 -8.70 2.44 -7.82
N GLY A 238 -8.92 2.77 -9.09
CA GLY A 238 -8.17 3.78 -9.86
C GLY A 238 -6.93 3.29 -10.62
N GLY A 239 -5.98 2.65 -9.94
CA GLY A 239 -4.65 2.33 -10.51
C GLY A 239 -4.66 1.37 -11.71
N ASN A 240 -5.75 0.64 -11.94
CA ASN A 240 -5.87 -0.28 -13.09
C ASN A 240 -6.09 0.48 -14.42
N ALA A 241 -6.83 1.60 -14.40
CA ALA A 241 -7.14 2.34 -15.63
C ALA A 241 -5.90 3.02 -16.22
N ASP A 242 -5.08 3.67 -15.39
CA ASP A 242 -3.85 4.34 -15.84
C ASP A 242 -2.82 3.33 -16.37
N ALA A 243 -2.71 2.14 -15.75
CA ALA A 243 -1.82 1.08 -16.21
C ALA A 243 -2.26 0.54 -17.58
N LEU A 244 -3.56 0.32 -17.79
CA LEU A 244 -4.11 -0.10 -19.08
C LEU A 244 -3.97 1.00 -20.15
N TYR A 245 -4.16 2.26 -19.77
CA TYR A 245 -3.89 3.41 -20.63
C TYR A 245 -2.42 3.42 -21.09
N ASN A 246 -1.46 3.30 -20.16
CA ASN A 246 -0.03 3.25 -20.50
C ASN A 246 0.31 2.06 -21.42
N ALA A 247 -0.26 0.88 -21.15
CA ALA A 247 -0.12 -0.30 -22.00
C ALA A 247 -0.68 -0.07 -23.41
N SER A 248 -1.79 0.67 -23.52
CA SER A 248 -2.38 1.01 -24.82
C SER A 248 -1.49 1.95 -25.62
N VAL A 249 -0.81 2.90 -24.97
CA VAL A 249 0.14 3.81 -25.62
C VAL A 249 1.32 3.02 -26.21
N ILE A 250 1.80 1.98 -25.53
CA ILE A 250 2.83 1.07 -26.05
C ILE A 250 2.30 0.32 -27.28
N SER A 251 1.08 -0.21 -27.20
CA SER A 251 0.43 -0.91 -28.31
C SER A 251 0.26 -0.01 -29.54
N TRP A 252 -0.23 1.22 -29.33
CA TRP A 252 -0.33 2.27 -30.34
C TRP A 252 1.02 2.56 -31.01
N ASN A 253 2.09 2.76 -30.23
CA ASN A 253 3.42 3.06 -30.78
C ASN A 253 4.01 1.88 -31.57
N SER A 254 3.61 0.65 -31.23
CA SER A 254 3.94 -0.56 -31.98
C SER A 254 3.03 -0.82 -33.20
N ASN A 255 2.11 0.09 -33.51
CA ASN A 255 1.04 -0.04 -34.52
C ASN A 255 0.05 -1.20 -34.29
N ASP A 256 -0.01 -1.75 -33.08
CA ASP A 256 -1.03 -2.72 -32.69
C ASP A 256 -2.30 -1.98 -32.21
N PHE A 257 -3.00 -1.39 -33.18
CA PHE A 257 -4.21 -0.61 -32.93
C PHE A 257 -5.36 -1.47 -32.38
N ALA A 258 -5.40 -2.76 -32.74
CA ALA A 258 -6.41 -3.69 -32.24
C ALA A 258 -6.22 -3.92 -30.73
N LYS A 259 -5.00 -4.20 -30.28
CA LYS A 259 -4.71 -4.34 -28.84
C LYS A 259 -4.88 -3.02 -28.09
N SER A 260 -4.46 -1.91 -28.68
CA SER A 260 -4.67 -0.58 -28.08
C SER A 260 -6.16 -0.29 -27.85
N ASN A 261 -7.03 -0.66 -28.80
CA ASN A 261 -8.48 -0.51 -28.66
C ASN A 261 -9.03 -1.34 -27.49
N GLU A 262 -8.63 -2.61 -27.37
CA GLU A 262 -9.03 -3.48 -26.27
C GLU A 262 -8.65 -2.89 -24.90
N LEU A 263 -7.39 -2.48 -24.76
CA LEU A 263 -6.83 -1.94 -23.52
C LEU A 263 -7.52 -0.62 -23.10
N LEU A 264 -7.76 0.29 -24.05
CA LEU A 264 -8.45 1.55 -23.78
C LEU A 264 -9.92 1.33 -23.43
N THR A 265 -10.57 0.39 -24.11
CA THR A 265 -11.95 0.01 -23.78
C THR A 265 -12.04 -0.52 -22.34
N GLU A 266 -11.08 -1.33 -21.91
CA GLU A 266 -11.00 -1.82 -20.53
C GLU A 266 -10.69 -0.70 -19.54
N ALA A 267 -9.73 0.19 -19.86
CA ALA A 267 -9.41 1.35 -19.03
C ALA A 267 -10.64 2.24 -18.79
N ILE A 268 -11.41 2.54 -19.84
CA ILE A 268 -12.64 3.35 -19.77
C ILE A 268 -13.74 2.62 -19.00
N LYS A 269 -13.86 1.28 -19.09
CA LYS A 269 -14.80 0.52 -18.25
C LYS A 269 -14.49 0.67 -16.76
N ILE A 270 -13.21 0.73 -16.40
CA ILE A 270 -12.77 0.89 -15.00
C ILE A 270 -12.94 2.35 -14.54
N ASN A 271 -12.54 3.31 -15.38
CA ASN A 271 -12.69 4.73 -15.12
C ASN A 271 -13.33 5.44 -16.34
N PRO A 272 -14.68 5.55 -16.36
CA PRO A 272 -15.40 6.23 -17.44
C PRO A 272 -15.10 7.73 -17.57
N ASN A 273 -14.41 8.33 -16.59
CA ASN A 273 -14.03 9.75 -16.60
C ASN A 273 -12.55 9.95 -16.97
N HIS A 274 -11.84 8.91 -17.41
CA HIS A 274 -10.45 9.03 -17.86
C HIS A 274 -10.39 9.72 -19.22
N ALA A 275 -10.30 11.05 -19.21
CA ALA A 275 -10.33 11.88 -20.41
C ALA A 275 -9.29 11.43 -21.46
N GLU A 276 -8.04 11.27 -21.07
CA GLU A 276 -6.94 10.90 -21.98
C GLU A 276 -7.18 9.53 -22.64
N ALA A 277 -7.81 8.59 -21.94
CA ALA A 277 -8.18 7.30 -22.52
C ALA A 277 -9.25 7.47 -23.62
N HIS A 278 -10.26 8.30 -23.42
CA HIS A 278 -11.23 8.65 -24.48
C HIS A 278 -10.54 9.30 -25.68
N PHE A 279 -9.65 10.27 -25.45
CA PHE A 279 -8.91 10.92 -26.54
C PHE A 279 -8.06 9.92 -27.34
N MET A 280 -7.30 9.06 -26.65
CA MET A 280 -6.48 8.04 -27.29
C MET A 280 -7.33 7.00 -28.01
N LEU A 281 -8.49 6.62 -27.47
CA LEU A 281 -9.39 5.68 -28.12
C LEU A 281 -9.94 6.28 -29.42
N GLY A 282 -10.31 7.57 -29.43
CA GLY A 282 -10.67 8.28 -30.65
C GLY A 282 -9.60 8.17 -31.74
N ARG A 283 -8.31 8.37 -31.39
CA ARG A 283 -7.18 8.24 -32.33
C ARG A 283 -7.00 6.81 -32.84
N VAL A 284 -7.14 5.82 -31.96
CA VAL A 284 -7.12 4.39 -32.31
C VAL A 284 -8.23 4.04 -33.27
N LEU A 285 -9.46 4.50 -32.99
CA LEU A 285 -10.64 4.22 -33.81
C LEU A 285 -10.53 4.84 -35.21
N ILE A 286 -9.89 6.01 -35.36
CA ILE A 286 -9.55 6.56 -36.70
C ILE A 286 -8.69 5.57 -37.49
N ASN A 287 -7.64 5.02 -36.88
CA ASN A 287 -6.73 4.08 -37.56
C ASN A 287 -7.40 2.74 -37.87
N LEU A 288 -8.42 2.37 -37.11
CA LEU A 288 -9.26 1.21 -37.37
C LEU A 288 -10.42 1.49 -38.36
N GLY A 289 -10.55 2.72 -38.86
CA GLY A 289 -11.61 3.13 -39.78
C GLY A 289 -13.00 3.29 -39.12
N LYS A 290 -13.07 3.22 -37.79
CA LYS A 290 -14.30 3.29 -36.99
C LYS A 290 -14.67 4.74 -36.68
N LEU A 291 -14.89 5.54 -37.72
CA LEU A 291 -14.99 7.01 -37.62
C LEU A 291 -16.16 7.48 -36.77
N GLY A 292 -17.33 6.83 -36.83
CA GLY A 292 -18.50 7.19 -36.03
C GLY A 292 -18.28 6.97 -34.52
N GLU A 293 -17.61 5.88 -34.15
CA GLU A 293 -17.21 5.61 -32.76
C GLU A 293 -16.17 6.66 -32.31
N ALA A 294 -15.18 6.98 -33.14
CA ALA A 294 -14.14 7.98 -32.83
C ALA A 294 -14.72 9.35 -32.46
N VAL A 295 -15.76 9.81 -33.18
CA VAL A 295 -16.46 11.08 -32.88
C VAL A 295 -17.02 11.08 -31.47
N SER A 296 -17.62 9.98 -31.03
CA SER A 296 -18.22 9.87 -29.69
C SER A 296 -17.16 9.96 -28.60
N GLU A 297 -15.98 9.40 -28.84
CA GLU A 297 -14.86 9.46 -27.91
C GLU A 297 -14.25 10.86 -27.82
N PHE A 298 -14.06 11.56 -28.94
CA PHE A 298 -13.58 12.96 -28.90
C PHE A 298 -14.59 13.90 -28.25
N GLU A 299 -15.89 13.70 -28.49
CA GLU A 299 -16.93 14.47 -27.81
C GLU A 299 -16.87 14.26 -26.28
N THR A 300 -16.68 13.02 -25.85
CA THR A 300 -16.57 12.67 -24.43
C THR A 300 -15.32 13.31 -23.81
N TYR A 301 -14.17 13.24 -24.49
CA TYR A 301 -12.98 13.95 -24.07
C TYR A 301 -13.22 15.46 -23.89
N LEU A 302 -13.84 16.11 -24.86
CA LEU A 302 -14.13 17.55 -24.82
C LEU A 302 -15.10 17.94 -23.69
N LYS A 303 -16.00 17.03 -23.28
CA LYS A 303 -16.85 17.21 -22.10
C LYS A 303 -16.07 17.09 -20.80
N LEU A 304 -15.17 16.11 -20.71
CA LEU A 304 -14.39 15.83 -19.50
C LEU A 304 -13.25 16.83 -19.28
N ALA A 305 -12.59 17.25 -20.36
CA ALA A 305 -11.40 18.12 -20.34
C ALA A 305 -11.47 19.20 -21.43
N PRO A 306 -12.42 20.14 -21.36
CA PRO A 306 -12.64 21.17 -22.40
C PRO A 306 -11.43 22.11 -22.61
N SER A 307 -10.59 22.26 -21.58
CA SER A 307 -9.33 23.02 -21.61
C SER A 307 -8.10 22.12 -21.43
N GLY A 308 -8.25 20.81 -21.64
CA GLY A 308 -7.18 19.83 -21.52
C GLY A 308 -6.10 19.99 -22.60
N PRO A 309 -4.93 19.35 -22.43
CA PRO A 309 -3.79 19.50 -23.34
C PRO A 309 -4.11 19.10 -24.78
N ASN A 310 -5.04 18.15 -24.98
CA ASN A 310 -5.43 17.67 -26.30
C ASN A 310 -6.75 18.29 -26.81
N ALA A 311 -7.33 19.28 -26.11
CA ALA A 311 -8.65 19.83 -26.46
C ALA A 311 -8.70 20.36 -27.90
N LYS A 312 -7.65 21.07 -28.35
CA LYS A 312 -7.58 21.58 -29.71
C LYS A 312 -7.54 20.47 -30.76
N GLU A 313 -6.75 19.42 -30.52
CA GLU A 313 -6.65 18.27 -31.44
C GLU A 313 -7.95 17.47 -31.45
N ALA A 314 -8.54 17.21 -30.27
CA ALA A 314 -9.82 16.55 -30.13
C ALA A 314 -10.94 17.31 -30.86
N GLN A 315 -11.00 18.63 -30.71
CA GLN A 315 -11.97 19.48 -31.43
C GLN A 315 -11.77 19.40 -32.94
N THR A 316 -10.52 19.44 -33.40
CA THR A 316 -10.20 19.34 -34.84
C THR A 316 -10.67 18.00 -35.41
N ASN A 317 -10.36 16.88 -34.73
CA ASN A 317 -10.81 15.55 -35.15
C ASN A 317 -12.33 15.40 -35.06
N PHE A 318 -12.96 15.93 -34.01
CA PHE A 318 -14.42 15.95 -33.88
C PHE A 318 -15.08 16.67 -35.05
N ASP A 319 -14.62 17.89 -35.37
CA ASP A 319 -15.19 18.68 -36.47
C ASP A 319 -14.98 18.04 -37.84
N ALA A 320 -13.83 17.41 -38.07
CA ALA A 320 -13.53 16.69 -39.30
C ALA A 320 -14.40 15.44 -39.46
N LEU A 321 -14.75 14.77 -38.36
CA LEU A 321 -15.38 13.46 -38.38
C LEU A 321 -16.88 13.48 -38.05
N LYS A 322 -17.44 14.58 -37.54
CA LYS A 322 -18.83 14.63 -37.03
C LYS A 322 -19.90 14.19 -38.03
N ALA A 323 -19.64 14.28 -39.34
CA ALA A 323 -20.54 13.79 -40.38
C ALA A 323 -20.66 12.24 -40.43
N TYR A 324 -19.70 11.51 -39.86
CA TYR A 324 -19.71 10.04 -39.77
C TYR A 324 -20.52 9.50 -38.59
N ARG A 325 -21.05 10.38 -37.73
CA ARG A 325 -21.97 10.04 -36.66
C ARG A 325 -23.36 9.81 -37.25
N LYS A 326 -23.61 8.58 -37.71
CA LYS A 326 -24.93 8.13 -38.17
C LYS A 326 -25.75 7.59 -37.01
#